data_AF-A0A522V0F3-F1
#
_entry.id   AF-A0A522V0F3-F1
#
_cell.length_a   1.000
_cell.length_b   1.000
_cell.length_c   1.000
_cell.angle_alpha   90.00
_cell.angle_beta   90.00
_cell.angle_gamma   90.00
#
_symmetry.space_group_name_H-M   'P 1'
#
loop_
_entity.id
_entity.type
_entity.pdbx_description
1 polymer ?
#
loop_
_entity_poly.entity_id
_entity_poly.type
_entity_poly.pdbx_seq_one_letter_code
_entity_poly.pdbx_strand_id
1 'polypeptide(L)'
;MTETTVFRSLMCGIIRGALICIVLSGCAGIQYSDKVQAVDITGTEKREIKSRVLAAADEWRNSGAIVKKNTKYKITASGSWTAGPICGWTGPDGVGASAICGGAAGTYIGRGSASALIGRVGDAGEVFFTGNSFELTPDKDDILFFRINDTPVWMGDNSGYVDVTTIAVGFPPEKIAQPQPSREPEKPIAQSIAELPPLRSDTFAIVVGIDYKGRQEIPNLQYASQDAKRVYDVLTDPRYGGVPKENAVLLLNEKATRSEMIGALRKIKKWDGYVYVYFTGHGAPKTKGDKFTDAFLVPHDVVITDPEAMEETAIKVSYLQELVDASIAKGVMVALDACFSGGGKSIVPKGGKPLVGMMVASDLMKPKGKGRLVITSSAVNQQSWEDESELKGGIFSHYLIEGMRGKAGKNVWVKADELAEYISDNVPKAARRLKGIDQTPQILGKGDFAVSRNWARAKVMDIEIARNKLKVAFEKGIITADQLNKALDEMVSPKKSKTLEAFLEGKIDEKRFGELY
;
A
#
# COMPACT_ATOMS: atom_id res chain seq x y z
N MET A 1 -57.37 8.78 38.92
CA MET A 1 -56.81 7.86 37.92
C MET A 1 -56.55 8.67 36.67
N THR A 2 -55.25 8.92 36.41
CA THR A 2 -54.59 9.34 35.15
C THR A 2 -55.25 10.49 34.38
N GLU A 3 -54.93 11.76 34.67
CA GLU A 3 -53.76 12.57 34.24
C GLU A 3 -53.66 12.83 32.73
N THR A 4 -53.35 14.01 32.14
CA THR A 4 -53.24 15.45 32.53
C THR A 4 -52.87 16.23 31.24
N THR A 5 -53.77 17.12 30.77
CA THR A 5 -53.50 18.54 30.34
C THR A 5 -52.65 18.83 29.07
N VAL A 6 -53.17 19.43 27.97
CA VAL A 6 -53.67 20.81 27.71
C VAL A 6 -52.58 21.90 27.57
N PHE A 7 -52.45 22.39 26.33
CA PHE A 7 -52.12 23.74 25.83
C PHE A 7 -51.34 24.76 26.68
N ARG A 8 -50.31 25.36 26.07
CA ARG A 8 -50.19 26.83 25.97
C ARG A 8 -49.24 27.28 24.84
N SER A 9 -49.78 28.10 23.95
CA SER A 9 -49.06 29.02 23.07
C SER A 9 -48.66 30.26 23.88
N LEU A 10 -47.46 30.82 23.63
CA LEU A 10 -47.17 32.22 23.89
C LEU A 10 -46.20 32.78 22.84
N MET A 11 -46.55 34.00 22.42
CA MET A 11 -46.00 34.80 21.33
C MET A 11 -44.62 35.43 21.61
N CYS A 12 -43.89 35.61 20.50
CA CYS A 12 -43.20 36.83 20.03
C CYS A 12 -42.08 37.48 20.89
N GLY A 13 -40.89 37.55 20.29
CA GLY A 13 -39.78 38.41 20.70
C GLY A 13 -38.75 38.57 19.56
N ILE A 14 -38.91 39.63 18.78
CA ILE A 14 -38.10 40.04 17.61
C ILE A 14 -36.73 40.56 18.08
N ILE A 15 -35.62 39.98 17.61
CA ILE A 15 -34.35 40.72 17.38
C ILE A 15 -33.69 40.21 16.09
N ARG A 16 -33.31 41.18 15.25
CA ARG A 16 -32.75 41.11 13.90
C ARG A 16 -31.49 40.25 13.78
N GLY A 17 -31.43 39.52 12.68
CA GLY A 17 -30.20 39.00 12.10
C GLY A 17 -30.55 37.88 11.12
N ALA A 18 -30.61 38.20 9.83
CA ALA A 18 -30.73 37.20 8.79
C ALA A 18 -29.45 36.34 8.80
N LEU A 19 -29.43 35.30 9.64
CA LEU A 19 -28.48 34.21 9.52
C LEU A 19 -29.00 33.35 8.38
N ILE A 20 -28.43 33.56 7.20
CA ILE A 20 -28.52 32.64 6.08
C ILE A 20 -28.14 31.27 6.65
N CYS A 21 -29.11 30.37 6.78
CA CYS A 21 -28.84 28.95 6.95
C CYS A 21 -28.15 28.46 5.68
N ILE A 22 -26.84 28.67 5.59
CA ILE A 22 -25.98 27.91 4.68
C ILE A 22 -26.01 26.50 5.26
N VAL A 23 -26.86 25.67 4.68
CA VAL A 23 -26.66 24.23 4.72
C VAL A 23 -25.30 24.01 4.05
N LEU A 24 -24.24 23.91 4.84
CA LEU A 24 -22.96 23.37 4.39
C LEU A 24 -23.17 21.87 4.17
N SER A 25 -23.86 21.54 3.08
CA SER A 25 -23.66 20.27 2.40
C SER A 25 -22.21 20.28 1.95
N GLY A 26 -21.33 19.64 2.71
CA GLY A 26 -19.97 19.38 2.28
C GLY A 26 -20.04 18.56 0.99
N CYS A 27 -19.85 19.22 -0.15
CA CYS A 27 -19.76 18.57 -1.45
C CYS A 27 -18.41 17.82 -1.50
N ALA A 28 -18.40 16.57 -1.05
CA ALA A 28 -17.34 15.64 -1.43
C ALA A 28 -17.46 15.37 -2.95
N GLY A 29 -16.34 15.27 -3.66
CA GLY A 29 -16.35 14.93 -5.07
C GLY A 29 -16.86 13.51 -5.30
N ILE A 30 -17.09 13.18 -6.57
CA ILE A 30 -17.62 11.87 -6.97
C ILE A 30 -16.50 10.82 -7.04
N GLN A 31 -16.87 9.56 -6.80
CA GLN A 31 -16.00 8.41 -7.05
C GLN A 31 -16.43 7.73 -8.35
N TYR A 32 -15.48 7.19 -9.10
CA TYR A 32 -15.76 6.33 -10.24
C TYR A 32 -16.37 5.02 -9.72
N SER A 33 -17.59 4.72 -10.15
CA SER A 33 -18.24 3.46 -9.83
C SER A 33 -17.69 2.29 -10.65
N ASP A 34 -17.02 2.57 -11.76
CA ASP A 34 -16.50 1.57 -12.69
C ASP A 34 -15.04 1.19 -12.37
N LYS A 35 -14.77 -0.11 -12.35
CA LYS A 35 -13.42 -0.65 -12.19
C LYS A 35 -12.77 -0.80 -13.56
N VAL A 36 -11.94 0.16 -13.94
CA VAL A 36 -11.13 0.07 -15.18
C VAL A 36 -9.95 -0.87 -14.95
N GLN A 37 -9.86 -1.94 -15.73
CA GLN A 37 -8.67 -2.78 -15.79
C GLN A 37 -7.68 -2.18 -16.80
N ALA A 38 -6.46 -1.90 -16.35
CA ALA A 38 -5.40 -1.42 -17.24
C ALA A 38 -4.77 -2.57 -18.02
N VAL A 39 -4.49 -2.35 -19.30
CA VAL A 39 -3.88 -3.32 -20.21
C VAL A 39 -2.62 -2.77 -20.85
N ASP A 40 -1.69 -3.65 -21.20
CA ASP A 40 -0.51 -3.29 -21.99
C ASP A 40 -0.93 -3.04 -23.45
N ILE A 41 -0.71 -1.81 -23.92
CA ILE A 41 -1.10 -1.34 -25.26
C ILE A 41 0.04 -1.40 -26.27
N THR A 42 1.19 -1.98 -25.89
CA THR A 42 2.37 -2.13 -26.77
C THR A 42 2.33 -3.40 -27.61
N GLY A 43 1.66 -4.46 -27.15
CA GLY A 43 1.65 -5.80 -27.78
C GLY A 43 0.28 -6.29 -28.28
N THR A 44 -0.76 -5.45 -28.28
CA THR A 44 -2.14 -5.86 -28.59
C THR A 44 -2.63 -5.30 -29.93
N GLU A 45 -3.66 -5.93 -30.54
CA GLU A 45 -4.36 -5.43 -31.74
C GLU A 45 -5.00 -4.05 -31.53
N LYS A 46 -5.15 -3.59 -30.29
CA LYS A 46 -5.64 -2.26 -29.91
C LYS A 46 -4.54 -1.43 -29.27
N ARG A 47 -3.76 -0.72 -30.10
CA ARG A 47 -2.71 0.23 -29.69
C ARG A 47 -3.24 1.53 -29.07
N GLU A 48 -4.54 1.60 -28.81
CA GLU A 48 -5.27 2.81 -28.42
C GLU A 48 -6.23 2.49 -27.27
N ILE A 49 -6.20 3.33 -26.23
CA ILE A 49 -7.15 3.29 -25.11
C ILE A 49 -7.81 4.64 -24.97
N LYS A 50 -9.14 4.63 -24.75
CA LYS A 50 -9.93 5.82 -24.44
C LYS A 50 -10.43 5.78 -23.01
N SER A 51 -10.35 6.91 -22.32
CA SER A 51 -10.81 7.08 -20.95
C SER A 51 -11.53 8.41 -20.77
N ARG A 52 -12.62 8.41 -20.00
CA ARG A 52 -13.31 9.63 -19.60
C ARG A 52 -12.84 10.06 -18.22
N VAL A 53 -12.45 11.32 -18.08
CA VAL A 53 -11.98 11.93 -16.84
C VAL A 53 -12.99 12.99 -16.41
N LEU A 54 -13.63 12.77 -15.27
CA LEU A 54 -14.63 13.66 -14.68
C LEU A 54 -13.94 14.73 -13.84
N ALA A 55 -14.40 15.98 -13.97
CA ALA A 55 -13.84 17.12 -13.26
C ALA A 55 -14.10 17.06 -11.74
N ALA A 56 -15.26 16.55 -11.36
CA ALA A 56 -15.70 16.43 -9.96
C ALA A 56 -15.13 15.20 -9.24
N ALA A 57 -14.27 14.41 -9.89
CA ALA A 57 -13.79 13.16 -9.29
C ALA A 57 -12.72 13.39 -8.22
N ASP A 58 -12.96 12.86 -7.01
CA ASP A 58 -12.01 12.92 -5.88
C ASP A 58 -10.81 11.98 -6.06
N GLU A 59 -10.91 11.01 -6.95
CA GLU A 59 -9.87 10.02 -7.25
C GLU A 59 -9.24 10.20 -8.65
N TRP A 60 -8.03 9.67 -8.82
CA TRP A 60 -7.33 9.73 -10.10
C TRP A 60 -7.96 8.71 -11.05
N ARG A 61 -8.30 9.13 -12.28
CA ARG A 61 -8.88 8.21 -13.26
C ARG A 61 -7.81 7.26 -13.77
N ASN A 62 -7.99 5.97 -13.52
CA ASN A 62 -7.23 4.94 -14.23
C ASN A 62 -7.54 5.03 -15.74
N SER A 63 -6.53 5.30 -16.55
CA SER A 63 -6.71 5.46 -18.00
C SER A 63 -7.09 4.16 -18.71
N GLY A 64 -6.84 3.00 -18.09
CA GLY A 64 -6.93 1.70 -18.76
C GLY A 64 -5.67 1.30 -19.52
N ALA A 65 -4.61 2.12 -19.50
CA ALA A 65 -3.32 1.80 -20.12
C ALA A 65 -2.24 1.49 -19.06
N ILE A 66 -1.60 0.33 -19.20
CA ILE A 66 -0.28 0.06 -18.63
C ILE A 66 0.74 0.61 -19.62
N VAL A 67 1.47 1.62 -19.21
CA VAL A 67 2.55 2.21 -20.01
C VAL A 67 3.87 1.53 -19.64
N LYS A 68 4.70 1.31 -20.66
CA LYS A 68 5.99 0.61 -20.59
C LYS A 68 7.15 1.58 -20.55
N LYS A 69 8.13 1.25 -19.71
CA LYS A 69 9.39 1.97 -19.63
C LYS A 69 10.01 2.14 -21.02
N ASN A 70 10.54 3.33 -21.29
CA ASN A 70 11.21 3.70 -22.54
C ASN A 70 10.35 3.56 -23.80
N THR A 71 9.04 3.39 -23.68
CA THR A 71 8.12 3.33 -24.83
C THR A 71 7.45 4.69 -24.99
N LYS A 72 7.36 5.18 -26.23
CA LYS A 72 6.69 6.45 -26.51
C LYS A 72 5.18 6.27 -26.60
N TYR A 73 4.44 7.19 -26.02
CA TYR A 73 2.98 7.26 -26.10
C TYR A 73 2.56 8.66 -26.52
N LYS A 74 1.56 8.72 -27.40
CA LYS A 74 0.85 9.96 -27.74
C LYS A 74 -0.48 9.98 -27.00
N ILE A 75 -0.66 10.99 -26.17
CA ILE A 75 -1.90 11.23 -25.43
C ILE A 75 -2.58 12.43 -26.09
N THR A 76 -3.87 12.31 -26.37
CA THR A 76 -4.71 13.40 -26.89
C THR A 76 -5.99 13.49 -26.07
N ALA A 77 -6.49 14.68 -25.84
CA ALA A 77 -7.69 14.90 -25.05
C ALA A 77 -8.62 15.91 -25.70
N SER A 78 -9.92 15.72 -25.50
CA SER A 78 -10.96 16.64 -25.96
C SER A 78 -12.16 16.60 -25.03
N GLY A 79 -12.99 17.63 -25.05
CA GLY A 79 -14.10 17.79 -24.12
C GLY A 79 -14.03 19.14 -23.43
N SER A 80 -14.91 19.35 -22.45
CA SER A 80 -14.92 20.59 -21.70
C SER A 80 -15.34 20.34 -20.26
N TRP A 81 -14.70 21.06 -19.37
CA TRP A 81 -14.95 21.04 -17.94
C TRP A 81 -14.62 22.38 -17.29
N THR A 82 -14.94 22.50 -16.02
CA THR A 82 -14.61 23.67 -15.20
C THR A 82 -14.19 23.25 -13.80
N ALA A 83 -13.18 23.95 -13.27
CA ALA A 83 -12.71 23.82 -11.88
C ALA A 83 -13.51 24.69 -10.89
N GLY A 84 -14.80 24.92 -11.20
CA GLY A 84 -15.71 25.69 -10.37
C GLY A 84 -16.39 26.86 -11.10
N PRO A 85 -17.54 27.37 -10.59
CA PRO A 85 -18.39 28.32 -11.30
C PRO A 85 -17.70 29.63 -11.73
N ILE A 86 -16.67 30.06 -11.01
CA ILE A 86 -15.92 31.31 -11.27
C ILE A 86 -14.73 31.12 -12.21
N CYS A 87 -14.36 29.87 -12.52
CA CYS A 87 -13.21 29.54 -13.35
C CYS A 87 -13.53 29.51 -14.86
N GLY A 88 -14.80 29.36 -15.22
CA GLY A 88 -15.25 29.25 -16.60
C GLY A 88 -15.00 27.86 -17.20
N TRP A 89 -15.69 27.55 -18.29
CA TRP A 89 -15.52 26.29 -19.01
C TRP A 89 -14.32 26.36 -19.95
N THR A 90 -13.43 25.36 -19.86
CA THR A 90 -12.23 25.27 -20.71
C THR A 90 -12.14 23.91 -21.37
N GLY A 91 -11.23 23.79 -22.34
CA GLY A 91 -10.74 22.51 -22.83
C GLY A 91 -9.66 21.90 -21.90
N PRO A 92 -9.10 20.74 -22.28
CA PRO A 92 -8.04 20.05 -21.52
C PRO A 92 -6.75 20.88 -21.31
N ASP A 93 -6.44 21.82 -22.19
CA ASP A 93 -5.30 22.75 -22.01
C ASP A 93 -5.54 23.82 -20.93
N GLY A 94 -6.79 23.98 -20.47
CA GLY A 94 -7.17 24.99 -19.48
C GLY A 94 -7.14 26.43 -20.00
N VAL A 95 -6.99 26.64 -21.32
CA VAL A 95 -6.95 27.96 -21.94
C VAL A 95 -8.35 28.59 -21.92
N GLY A 96 -8.42 29.88 -21.60
CA GLY A 96 -9.69 30.62 -21.46
C GLY A 96 -10.30 30.58 -20.06
N ALA A 97 -9.64 29.95 -19.09
CA ALA A 97 -10.02 30.06 -17.68
C ALA A 97 -9.95 31.52 -17.21
N SER A 98 -10.82 31.88 -16.26
CA SER A 98 -10.78 33.17 -15.57
C SER A 98 -9.40 33.43 -14.97
N ALA A 99 -8.97 34.69 -14.97
CA ALA A 99 -7.64 35.09 -14.47
C ALA A 99 -7.38 34.65 -13.01
N ILE A 100 -8.44 34.54 -12.20
CA ILE A 100 -8.38 34.06 -10.81
C ILE A 100 -7.99 32.56 -10.76
N CYS A 101 -8.37 31.77 -11.76
CA CYS A 101 -8.08 30.34 -11.85
C CYS A 101 -6.93 30.02 -12.84
N GLY A 102 -6.30 31.04 -13.41
CA GLY A 102 -5.10 30.92 -14.25
C GLY A 102 -3.77 30.96 -13.48
N GLY A 103 -3.82 31.33 -12.19
CA GLY A 103 -2.66 31.40 -11.28
C GLY A 103 -2.63 30.21 -10.33
N ALA A 104 -1.70 29.30 -10.56
CA ALA A 104 -1.74 27.92 -10.09
C ALA A 104 -1.31 27.63 -8.63
N ALA A 105 -1.35 28.61 -7.73
CA ALA A 105 -0.96 28.38 -6.34
C ALA A 105 -1.96 27.42 -5.66
N GLY A 106 -1.49 26.25 -5.23
CA GLY A 106 -2.33 25.23 -4.57
C GLY A 106 -2.87 24.11 -5.49
N THR A 107 -2.62 24.19 -6.80
CA THR A 107 -2.92 23.10 -7.76
C THR A 107 -1.85 22.00 -7.71
N TYR A 108 -2.13 20.81 -8.25
CA TYR A 108 -1.22 19.66 -8.19
C TYR A 108 0.17 19.92 -8.79
N ILE A 109 0.27 20.68 -9.88
CA ILE A 109 1.56 20.99 -10.52
C ILE A 109 2.08 22.41 -10.21
N GLY A 110 1.33 23.20 -9.44
CA GLY A 110 1.75 24.55 -9.03
C GLY A 110 1.95 25.56 -10.17
N ARG A 111 1.53 25.23 -11.40
CA ARG A 111 1.61 26.08 -12.61
C ARG A 111 0.46 25.78 -13.59
N GLY A 112 0.12 26.74 -14.46
CA GLY A 112 -0.95 26.59 -15.44
C GLY A 112 -2.36 26.80 -14.88
N SER A 113 -3.39 26.52 -15.69
CA SER A 113 -4.79 26.69 -15.30
C SER A 113 -5.25 25.59 -14.32
N ALA A 114 -6.13 25.96 -13.38
CA ALA A 114 -6.79 25.01 -12.49
C ALA A 114 -7.67 23.98 -13.24
N SER A 115 -8.01 24.26 -14.49
CA SER A 115 -8.79 23.36 -15.37
C SER A 115 -7.94 22.62 -16.40
N ALA A 116 -6.61 22.57 -16.23
CA ALA A 116 -5.76 21.76 -17.10
C ALA A 116 -5.89 20.26 -16.84
N LEU A 117 -5.78 19.43 -17.88
CA LEU A 117 -5.62 17.98 -17.75
C LEU A 117 -4.19 17.66 -17.34
N ILE A 118 -4.06 16.88 -16.28
CA ILE A 118 -2.80 16.38 -15.74
C ILE A 118 -2.80 14.85 -15.68
N GLY A 119 -1.61 14.27 -15.75
CA GLY A 119 -1.40 12.82 -15.71
C GLY A 119 -0.29 12.43 -14.73
N ARG A 120 -0.26 11.13 -14.38
CA ARG A 120 0.83 10.52 -13.60
C ARG A 120 0.99 9.04 -13.94
N VAL A 121 2.18 8.49 -13.75
CA VAL A 121 2.48 7.06 -13.96
C VAL A 121 2.63 6.35 -12.60
N GLY A 122 1.66 5.52 -12.26
CA GLY A 122 1.51 4.88 -10.96
C GLY A 122 0.96 5.79 -9.87
N ASP A 123 0.58 5.20 -8.74
CA ASP A 123 -0.09 5.91 -7.64
C ASP A 123 0.78 6.96 -6.93
N ALA A 124 2.10 6.85 -7.05
CA ALA A 124 3.09 7.78 -6.50
C ALA A 124 3.97 8.44 -7.57
N GLY A 125 3.57 8.35 -8.85
CA GLY A 125 4.32 8.97 -9.95
C GLY A 125 4.31 10.50 -9.87
N GLU A 126 5.35 11.12 -10.46
CA GLU A 126 5.37 12.56 -10.68
C GLU A 126 4.19 12.98 -11.57
N VAL A 127 3.58 14.11 -11.21
CA VAL A 127 2.43 14.65 -11.94
C VAL A 127 2.92 15.56 -13.05
N PHE A 128 2.43 15.36 -14.26
CA PHE A 128 2.79 16.13 -15.44
C PHE A 128 1.56 16.75 -16.12
N PHE A 129 1.77 17.91 -16.76
CA PHE A 129 0.77 18.54 -17.61
C PHE A 129 0.55 17.70 -18.87
N THR A 130 -0.71 17.45 -19.22
CA THR A 130 -1.09 16.70 -20.43
C THR A 130 -1.75 17.61 -21.47
N GLY A 131 -2.68 18.49 -21.07
CA GLY A 131 -3.36 19.38 -22.00
C GLY A 131 -4.10 18.67 -23.14
N ASN A 132 -4.23 19.33 -24.30
CA ASN A 132 -4.90 18.76 -25.48
C ASN A 132 -4.10 17.62 -26.13
N SER A 133 -2.76 17.65 -26.03
CA SER A 133 -1.87 16.64 -26.59
C SER A 133 -0.53 16.61 -25.84
N PHE A 134 -0.03 15.41 -25.53
CA PHE A 134 1.23 15.22 -24.84
C PHE A 134 1.94 13.94 -25.31
N GLU A 135 3.27 13.97 -25.39
CA GLU A 135 4.08 12.78 -25.62
C GLU A 135 4.71 12.30 -24.32
N LEU A 136 4.41 11.07 -23.94
CA LEU A 136 4.91 10.44 -22.71
C LEU A 136 5.95 9.39 -23.06
N THR A 137 7.09 9.41 -22.36
CA THR A 137 8.05 8.29 -22.31
C THR A 137 8.25 7.91 -20.84
N PRO A 138 7.62 6.82 -20.36
CA PRO A 138 7.72 6.42 -18.96
C PRO A 138 9.13 5.94 -18.60
N ASP A 139 9.54 6.16 -17.36
CA ASP A 139 10.78 5.66 -16.75
C ASP A 139 10.61 4.29 -16.07
N LYS A 140 9.36 3.85 -15.89
CA LYS A 140 8.94 2.57 -15.32
C LYS A 140 7.67 2.01 -15.99
N ASP A 141 7.45 0.71 -15.82
CA ASP A 141 6.21 0.03 -16.19
C ASP A 141 5.14 0.27 -15.12
N ASP A 142 4.06 0.98 -15.44
CA ASP A 142 2.98 1.24 -14.48
C ASP A 142 1.68 1.68 -15.17
N ILE A 143 0.63 1.90 -14.39
CA ILE A 143 -0.66 2.41 -14.88
C ILE A 143 -0.58 3.91 -15.09
N LEU A 144 -1.08 4.39 -16.24
CA LEU A 144 -1.26 5.82 -16.50
C LEU A 144 -2.59 6.30 -15.89
N PHE A 145 -2.55 7.40 -15.16
CA PHE A 145 -3.72 8.02 -14.54
C PHE A 145 -3.90 9.47 -14.99
N PHE A 146 -5.13 9.98 -14.93
CA PHE A 146 -5.47 11.35 -15.28
C PHE A 146 -6.40 12.04 -14.26
N ARG A 147 -6.34 13.38 -14.19
CA ARG A 147 -7.30 14.23 -13.44
C ARG A 147 -7.27 15.67 -13.98
N ILE A 148 -8.25 16.48 -13.58
CA ILE A 148 -8.19 17.94 -13.62
C ILE A 148 -7.16 18.50 -12.62
N ASN A 149 -6.50 19.60 -12.98
CA ASN A 149 -5.45 20.27 -12.21
C ASN A 149 -5.99 21.25 -11.16
N ASP A 150 -6.87 20.78 -10.29
CA ASP A 150 -7.52 21.65 -9.31
C ASP A 150 -7.09 21.32 -7.86
N THR A 151 -7.43 22.20 -6.93
CA THR A 151 -7.03 22.09 -5.52
C THR A 151 -7.73 20.89 -4.85
N PRO A 152 -7.01 20.05 -4.09
CA PRO A 152 -7.58 18.83 -3.48
C PRO A 152 -8.68 19.06 -2.43
N VAL A 153 -9.02 20.32 -2.13
CA VAL A 153 -9.94 20.72 -1.06
C VAL A 153 -11.32 21.11 -1.61
N TRP A 154 -11.41 21.44 -2.90
CA TRP A 154 -12.62 22.00 -3.53
C TRP A 154 -12.96 21.27 -4.85
N MET A 155 -13.01 19.93 -4.83
CA MET A 155 -13.37 19.16 -6.04
C MET A 155 -14.89 19.10 -6.30
N GLY A 156 -15.70 19.39 -5.27
CA GLY A 156 -17.15 19.16 -5.28
C GLY A 156 -17.96 20.17 -6.10
N ASP A 157 -17.38 21.31 -6.49
CA ASP A 157 -18.01 22.32 -7.36
C ASP A 157 -17.56 22.23 -8.82
N ASN A 158 -16.69 21.26 -9.15
CA ASN A 158 -16.25 21.02 -10.52
C ASN A 158 -17.37 20.41 -11.36
N SER A 159 -17.33 20.66 -12.67
CA SER A 159 -18.36 20.15 -13.59
C SER A 159 -17.78 19.82 -14.96
N GLY A 160 -18.38 18.85 -15.64
CA GLY A 160 -17.94 18.41 -16.97
C GLY A 160 -16.91 17.27 -16.95
N TYR A 161 -16.36 16.98 -18.13
CA TYR A 161 -15.42 15.89 -18.34
C TYR A 161 -14.56 16.11 -19.59
N VAL A 162 -13.44 15.41 -19.64
CA VAL A 162 -12.62 15.28 -20.86
C VAL A 162 -12.43 13.81 -21.21
N ASP A 163 -12.51 13.51 -22.49
CA ASP A 163 -12.22 12.20 -23.06
C ASP A 163 -10.76 12.20 -23.54
N VAL A 164 -9.98 11.26 -23.02
CA VAL A 164 -8.53 11.13 -23.24
C VAL A 164 -8.26 9.85 -24.02
N THR A 165 -7.47 9.95 -25.08
CA THR A 165 -7.01 8.86 -25.93
C THR A 165 -5.50 8.71 -25.79
N THR A 166 -5.04 7.51 -25.41
CA THR A 166 -3.63 7.16 -25.26
C THR A 166 -3.25 6.13 -26.32
N ILE A 167 -2.22 6.44 -27.12
CA ILE A 167 -1.75 5.61 -28.24
C ILE A 167 -0.28 5.26 -28.03
N ALA A 168 0.10 3.98 -28.15
CA ALA A 168 1.51 3.58 -28.19
C ALA A 168 2.16 3.91 -29.54
N VAL A 169 3.28 4.63 -29.54
CA VAL A 169 4.01 5.09 -30.73
C VAL A 169 5.28 4.26 -30.92
N GLY A 170 5.16 3.19 -31.70
CA GLY A 170 6.26 2.52 -32.42
C GLY A 170 7.22 1.62 -31.61
N PHE A 171 7.25 0.33 -31.97
CA PHE A 171 8.50 -0.39 -32.20
C PHE A 171 8.72 -0.49 -33.72
N PRO A 172 9.98 -0.59 -34.23
CA PRO A 172 10.22 -0.88 -35.64
C PRO A 172 9.54 -2.20 -36.06
N PRO A 173 9.09 -2.33 -37.32
CA PRO A 173 8.36 -3.51 -37.78
C PRO A 173 9.30 -4.72 -37.81
N GLU A 174 9.05 -5.70 -36.93
CA GLU A 174 9.61 -7.04 -37.13
C GLU A 174 8.75 -7.78 -38.18
N LYS A 175 9.44 -8.56 -39.01
CA LYS A 175 9.02 -9.03 -40.34
C LYS A 175 7.59 -9.57 -40.43
N ILE A 176 6.92 -9.10 -41.48
CA ILE A 176 5.65 -9.61 -42.01
C ILE A 176 5.78 -11.11 -42.29
N ALA A 177 5.04 -11.94 -41.54
CA ALA A 177 4.59 -13.24 -42.01
C ALA A 177 3.16 -13.09 -42.56
N GLN A 178 2.91 -13.72 -43.70
CA GLN A 178 1.76 -13.53 -44.60
C GLN A 178 0.37 -13.85 -43.99
N PRO A 179 -0.73 -13.37 -44.59
CA PRO A 179 -2.04 -13.30 -43.95
C PRO A 179 -2.83 -14.62 -44.01
N GLN A 180 -3.52 -14.96 -42.91
CA GLN A 180 -4.60 -15.96 -42.91
C GLN A 180 -5.97 -15.26 -42.81
N PRO A 181 -7.03 -15.87 -43.38
CA PRO A 181 -8.28 -15.20 -43.71
C PRO A 181 -9.16 -14.91 -42.49
N SER A 182 -9.89 -13.81 -42.61
CA SER A 182 -10.85 -13.22 -41.67
C SER A 182 -11.79 -14.22 -40.99
N ARG A 183 -11.83 -14.20 -39.65
CA ARG A 183 -12.96 -14.71 -38.86
C ARG A 183 -13.83 -13.55 -38.39
N GLU A 184 -15.14 -13.75 -38.50
CA GLU A 184 -16.23 -12.85 -38.08
C GLU A 184 -16.11 -12.38 -36.62
N PRO A 185 -16.72 -11.23 -36.27
CA PRO A 185 -16.60 -10.64 -34.95
C PRO A 185 -17.36 -11.47 -33.89
N GLU A 186 -16.63 -12.15 -33.01
CA GLU A 186 -17.22 -12.80 -31.83
C GLU A 186 -17.69 -11.76 -30.80
N LYS A 187 -18.91 -11.97 -30.30
CA LYS A 187 -19.55 -11.20 -29.22
C LYS A 187 -18.69 -11.22 -27.94
N PRO A 188 -18.73 -10.14 -27.13
CA PRO A 188 -17.86 -10.01 -25.95
C PRO A 188 -18.25 -11.04 -24.89
N ILE A 189 -17.34 -11.97 -24.59
CA ILE A 189 -17.53 -12.94 -23.51
C ILE A 189 -16.84 -12.41 -22.24
N ALA A 190 -17.61 -12.37 -21.15
CA ALA A 190 -17.15 -12.03 -19.80
C ALA A 190 -15.84 -12.76 -19.44
N GLN A 191 -14.85 -11.96 -18.99
CA GLN A 191 -13.57 -12.45 -18.47
C GLN A 191 -13.77 -13.09 -17.10
N SER A 192 -13.32 -14.33 -16.93
CA SER A 192 -13.19 -14.97 -15.62
C SER A 192 -12.09 -14.29 -14.82
N ILE A 193 -12.47 -13.70 -13.69
CA ILE A 193 -11.56 -13.12 -12.69
C ILE A 193 -10.68 -14.25 -12.16
N ALA A 194 -9.35 -14.12 -12.26
CA ALA A 194 -8.45 -15.00 -11.50
C ALA A 194 -8.79 -14.82 -10.01
N GLU A 195 -9.31 -15.87 -9.39
CA GLU A 195 -9.78 -15.84 -8.00
C GLU A 195 -8.63 -15.41 -7.07
N LEU A 196 -8.89 -14.46 -6.18
CA LEU A 196 -7.87 -13.98 -5.25
C LEU A 196 -7.46 -15.13 -4.30
N PRO A 197 -6.21 -15.15 -3.83
CA PRO A 197 -5.77 -16.19 -2.90
C PRO A 197 -6.65 -16.23 -1.63
N PRO A 198 -6.83 -17.41 -1.01
CA PRO A 198 -7.58 -17.49 0.23
C PRO A 198 -6.91 -16.66 1.32
N LEU A 199 -7.75 -15.99 2.11
CA LEU A 199 -7.31 -15.23 3.27
C LEU A 199 -6.68 -16.16 4.32
N ARG A 200 -5.78 -15.61 5.12
CA ARG A 200 -5.08 -16.28 6.22
C ARG A 200 -5.78 -15.96 7.53
N SER A 201 -6.94 -16.57 7.72
CA SER A 201 -7.79 -16.36 8.91
C SER A 201 -7.15 -16.78 10.22
N ASP A 202 -6.08 -17.57 10.18
CA ASP A 202 -5.24 -17.94 11.32
C ASP A 202 -4.17 -16.88 11.65
N THR A 203 -4.15 -15.74 10.96
CA THR A 203 -3.14 -14.70 11.16
C THR A 203 -3.77 -13.45 11.76
N PHE A 204 -3.08 -12.83 12.73
CA PHE A 204 -3.45 -11.58 13.37
C PHE A 204 -2.35 -10.53 13.18
N ALA A 205 -2.72 -9.29 12.88
CA ALA A 205 -1.78 -8.19 12.66
C ALA A 205 -2.05 -7.01 13.59
N ILE A 206 -0.99 -6.43 14.14
CA ILE A 206 -1.02 -5.21 14.95
C ILE A 206 -0.07 -4.22 14.29
N VAL A 207 -0.60 -3.12 13.79
CA VAL A 207 0.16 -2.12 13.03
C VAL A 207 -0.05 -0.75 13.66
N VAL A 208 1.03 -0.12 14.10
CA VAL A 208 0.99 1.16 14.83
C VAL A 208 1.94 2.16 14.17
N GLY A 209 1.46 3.38 13.93
CA GLY A 209 2.25 4.47 13.35
C GLY A 209 1.90 5.83 13.93
N ILE A 210 2.90 6.58 14.40
CA ILE A 210 2.68 7.84 15.13
C ILE A 210 3.64 8.93 14.63
N ASP A 211 3.07 10.03 14.12
CA ASP A 211 3.82 11.19 13.62
C ASP A 211 4.10 12.25 14.70
N TYR A 212 3.35 12.22 15.82
CA TYR A 212 3.39 13.18 16.94
C TYR A 212 3.04 14.64 16.57
N LYS A 213 2.38 14.87 15.43
CA LYS A 213 1.91 16.20 15.02
C LYS A 213 1.06 16.85 16.11
N GLY A 214 1.42 18.07 16.49
CA GLY A 214 0.72 18.83 17.54
C GLY A 214 1.25 18.62 18.96
N ARG A 215 2.20 17.71 19.17
CA ARG A 215 2.92 17.53 20.45
C ARG A 215 4.16 18.44 20.45
N GLN A 216 4.07 19.65 20.99
CA GLN A 216 5.17 20.63 20.93
C GLN A 216 6.46 20.17 21.60
N GLU A 217 6.34 19.27 22.57
CA GLU A 217 7.44 18.71 23.36
C GLU A 217 8.09 17.48 22.72
N ILE A 218 7.52 16.93 21.63
CA ILE A 218 8.02 15.74 20.92
C ILE A 218 8.34 16.13 19.47
N PRO A 219 9.53 15.79 18.92
CA PRO A 219 9.81 16.01 17.51
C PRO A 219 8.80 15.32 16.59
N ASN A 220 8.39 15.99 15.52
CA ASN A 220 7.48 15.37 14.55
C ASN A 220 8.23 14.37 13.66
N LEU A 221 7.60 13.23 13.38
CA LEU A 221 7.98 12.33 12.30
C LEU A 221 7.11 12.62 11.07
N GLN A 222 7.69 12.47 9.88
CA GLN A 222 7.01 12.87 8.64
C GLN A 222 6.19 11.71 8.04
N TYR A 223 6.65 10.47 8.23
CA TYR A 223 6.13 9.33 7.48
C TYR A 223 5.68 8.13 8.33
N ALA A 224 5.82 8.16 9.66
CA ALA A 224 5.51 7.01 10.51
C ALA A 224 4.08 6.49 10.32
N SER A 225 3.07 7.37 10.39
CA SER A 225 1.68 6.98 10.18
C SER A 225 1.41 6.44 8.76
N GLN A 226 2.07 7.01 7.76
CA GLN A 226 1.95 6.61 6.36
C GLN A 226 2.63 5.25 6.10
N ASP A 227 3.76 4.97 6.72
CA ASP A 227 4.46 3.69 6.62
C ASP A 227 3.67 2.58 7.32
N ALA A 228 3.13 2.84 8.51
CA ALA A 228 2.19 1.92 9.15
C ALA A 228 0.99 1.60 8.25
N LYS A 229 0.41 2.62 7.61
CA LYS A 229 -0.69 2.38 6.66
C LYS A 229 -0.25 1.49 5.49
N ARG A 230 0.92 1.74 4.89
CA ARG A 230 1.45 0.92 3.78
C ARG A 230 1.72 -0.52 4.20
N VAL A 231 2.25 -0.73 5.40
CA VAL A 231 2.45 -2.08 5.97
C VAL A 231 1.12 -2.79 6.19
N TYR A 232 0.14 -2.10 6.78
CA TYR A 232 -1.22 -2.64 6.96
C TYR A 232 -1.86 -3.03 5.62
N ASP A 233 -1.73 -2.19 4.60
CA ASP A 233 -2.28 -2.46 3.27
C ASP A 233 -1.64 -3.71 2.65
N VAL A 234 -0.33 -3.91 2.79
CA VAL A 234 0.33 -5.14 2.30
C VAL A 234 -0.05 -6.37 3.11
N LEU A 235 -0.17 -6.25 4.43
CA LEU A 235 -0.57 -7.37 5.29
C LEU A 235 -2.01 -7.82 5.02
N THR A 236 -2.91 -6.89 4.72
CA THR A 236 -4.35 -7.20 4.48
C THR A 236 -4.69 -7.49 3.02
N ASP A 237 -3.78 -7.23 2.08
CA ASP A 237 -3.98 -7.57 0.67
C ASP A 237 -3.98 -9.10 0.46
N PRO A 238 -5.05 -9.71 -0.09
CA PRO A 238 -5.13 -11.15 -0.36
C PRO A 238 -3.96 -11.70 -1.20
N ARG A 239 -3.39 -10.86 -2.07
CA ARG A 239 -2.26 -11.22 -2.94
C ARG A 239 -0.96 -11.40 -2.16
N TYR A 240 -0.80 -10.72 -1.03
CA TYR A 240 0.43 -10.72 -0.25
C TYR A 240 0.20 -11.33 1.13
N GLY A 241 -0.09 -10.51 2.15
CA GLY A 241 -0.25 -10.98 3.52
C GLY A 241 -1.57 -11.72 3.76
N GLY A 242 -2.64 -11.35 3.06
CA GLY A 242 -3.95 -11.99 3.12
C GLY A 242 -4.58 -12.05 4.52
N VAL A 243 -4.14 -11.21 5.45
CA VAL A 243 -4.73 -11.11 6.79
C VAL A 243 -6.13 -10.50 6.67
N PRO A 244 -7.19 -11.15 7.16
CA PRO A 244 -8.52 -10.53 7.18
C PRO A 244 -8.49 -9.21 7.95
N LYS A 245 -9.24 -8.20 7.50
CA LYS A 245 -9.23 -6.87 8.13
C LYS A 245 -9.73 -6.92 9.57
N GLU A 246 -10.66 -7.82 9.86
CA GLU A 246 -11.16 -8.12 11.21
C GLU A 246 -10.09 -8.71 12.15
N ASN A 247 -9.04 -9.30 11.60
CA ASN A 247 -7.86 -9.80 12.33
C ASN A 247 -6.68 -8.81 12.29
N ALA A 248 -6.89 -7.59 11.80
CA ALA A 248 -5.83 -6.60 11.64
C ALA A 248 -6.19 -5.29 12.33
N VAL A 249 -5.42 -4.92 13.36
CA VAL A 249 -5.57 -3.67 14.09
C VAL A 249 -4.62 -2.62 13.51
N LEU A 250 -5.16 -1.45 13.16
CA LEU A 250 -4.39 -0.29 12.70
C LEU A 250 -4.62 0.90 13.65
N LEU A 251 -3.57 1.30 14.38
CA LEU A 251 -3.59 2.45 15.27
C LEU A 251 -2.68 3.54 14.70
N LEU A 252 -3.28 4.67 14.33
CA LEU A 252 -2.55 5.83 13.78
C LEU A 252 -2.72 7.04 14.67
N ASN A 253 -1.61 7.75 14.91
CA ASN A 253 -1.58 9.04 15.60
C ASN A 253 -2.43 9.05 16.89
N GLU A 254 -3.46 9.89 16.98
CA GLU A 254 -4.30 10.09 18.17
C GLU A 254 -5.02 8.80 18.62
N LYS A 255 -5.19 7.83 17.72
CA LYS A 255 -5.77 6.52 18.05
C LYS A 255 -4.75 5.57 18.68
N ALA A 256 -3.45 5.82 18.50
CA ALA A 256 -2.38 5.03 19.09
C ALA A 256 -2.07 5.49 20.53
N THR A 257 -3.11 5.49 21.37
CA THR A 257 -2.95 5.74 22.80
C THR A 257 -2.32 4.53 23.49
N ARG A 258 -1.74 4.74 24.67
CA ARG A 258 -1.17 3.67 25.48
C ARG A 258 -2.19 2.56 25.74
N SER A 259 -3.43 2.94 26.06
CA SER A 259 -4.51 1.99 26.34
C SER A 259 -4.82 1.12 25.13
N GLU A 260 -5.02 1.72 23.95
CA GLU A 260 -5.34 1.01 22.71
C GLU A 260 -4.18 0.11 22.27
N MET A 261 -2.94 0.61 22.36
CA MET A 261 -1.75 -0.19 22.06
C MET A 261 -1.62 -1.40 22.99
N ILE A 262 -1.77 -1.23 24.31
CA ILE A 262 -1.73 -2.36 25.26
C ILE A 262 -2.87 -3.36 24.98
N GLY A 263 -4.07 -2.86 24.69
CA GLY A 263 -5.23 -3.67 24.33
C GLY A 263 -4.94 -4.56 23.11
N ALA A 264 -4.36 -3.99 22.06
CA ALA A 264 -3.95 -4.71 20.86
C ALA A 264 -2.82 -5.71 21.15
N LEU A 265 -1.73 -5.28 21.81
CA LEU A 265 -0.56 -6.12 22.10
C LEU A 265 -0.91 -7.35 22.94
N ARG A 266 -1.88 -7.28 23.85
CA ARG A 266 -2.36 -8.45 24.63
C ARG A 266 -2.90 -9.58 23.75
N LYS A 267 -3.27 -9.33 22.49
CA LYS A 267 -3.67 -10.38 21.53
C LYS A 267 -2.53 -11.32 21.18
N ILE A 268 -1.27 -10.87 21.25
CA ILE A 268 -0.08 -11.72 21.03
C ILE A 268 -0.11 -12.98 21.89
N LYS A 269 -0.55 -12.86 23.14
CA LYS A 269 -0.60 -13.97 24.10
C LYS A 269 -1.75 -14.95 23.84
N LYS A 270 -2.83 -14.50 23.22
CA LYS A 270 -4.11 -15.24 23.09
C LYS A 270 -4.32 -15.89 21.74
N TRP A 271 -3.64 -15.42 20.70
CA TRP A 271 -3.78 -15.94 19.34
C TRP A 271 -2.91 -17.18 19.14
N ASP A 272 -3.48 -18.25 18.59
CA ASP A 272 -2.84 -19.57 18.43
C ASP A 272 -2.21 -19.79 17.04
N GLY A 273 -2.58 -18.99 16.04
CA GLY A 273 -1.99 -19.02 14.70
C GLY A 273 -0.72 -18.16 14.58
N TYR A 274 -0.70 -17.18 13.67
CA TYR A 274 0.45 -16.29 13.46
C TYR A 274 0.15 -14.87 13.93
N VAL A 275 1.14 -14.20 14.52
CA VAL A 275 0.98 -12.80 14.96
C VAL A 275 2.09 -11.92 14.37
N TYR A 276 1.69 -10.85 13.68
CA TYR A 276 2.61 -9.86 13.13
C TYR A 276 2.41 -8.53 13.84
N VAL A 277 3.49 -7.98 14.36
CA VAL A 277 3.51 -6.67 15.02
C VAL A 277 4.43 -5.76 14.23
N TYR A 278 3.93 -4.59 13.85
CA TYR A 278 4.74 -3.53 13.28
C TYR A 278 4.47 -2.23 14.04
N PHE A 279 5.53 -1.60 14.51
CA PHE A 279 5.50 -0.30 15.17
C PHE A 279 6.46 0.66 14.47
N THR A 280 6.01 1.86 14.16
CA THR A 280 6.86 2.96 13.72
C THR A 280 6.50 4.25 14.46
N GLY A 281 7.50 4.92 14.99
CA GLY A 281 7.31 6.04 15.91
C GLY A 281 8.57 6.32 16.70
N HIS A 282 8.41 7.05 17.81
CA HIS A 282 9.50 7.29 18.73
C HIS A 282 9.74 6.10 19.66
N GLY A 283 11.01 5.87 19.97
CA GLY A 283 11.44 5.03 21.07
C GLY A 283 12.19 5.84 22.12
N ALA A 284 12.38 5.30 23.31
CA ALA A 284 13.19 5.97 24.34
C ALA A 284 13.98 4.97 25.18
N PRO A 285 15.24 5.27 25.55
CA PRO A 285 15.97 4.42 26.47
C PRO A 285 15.45 4.60 27.91
N LYS A 286 15.44 3.50 28.67
CA LYS A 286 15.28 3.53 30.12
C LYS A 286 16.59 3.21 30.81
N THR A 287 17.07 4.10 31.66
CA THR A 287 18.34 3.94 32.38
C THR A 287 18.15 3.94 33.89
N LYS A 288 19.07 3.26 34.59
CA LYS A 288 19.28 3.41 36.04
C LYS A 288 20.75 3.76 36.27
N GLY A 289 21.03 5.02 36.56
CA GLY A 289 22.39 5.56 36.49
C GLY A 289 22.91 5.49 35.04
N ASP A 290 24.13 5.01 34.86
CA ASP A 290 24.74 4.81 33.53
C ASP A 290 24.54 3.39 33.01
N LYS A 291 23.42 2.73 33.35
CA LYS A 291 23.08 1.40 32.84
C LYS A 291 21.76 1.45 32.11
N PHE A 292 21.74 0.95 30.87
CA PHE A 292 20.50 0.62 30.17
C PHE A 292 19.77 -0.50 30.91
N THR A 293 18.48 -0.30 31.17
CA THR A 293 17.63 -1.23 31.93
C THR A 293 16.40 -1.68 31.15
N ASP A 294 15.90 -0.85 30.24
CA ASP A 294 14.77 -1.15 29.36
C ASP A 294 14.76 -0.15 28.19
N ALA A 295 13.79 -0.28 27.31
CA ALA A 295 13.43 0.72 26.32
C ALA A 295 11.92 0.89 26.30
N PHE A 296 11.46 1.99 25.71
CA PHE A 296 10.05 2.31 25.59
C PHE A 296 9.64 2.46 24.13
N LEU A 297 8.49 1.92 23.77
CA LEU A 297 7.67 2.41 22.66
C LEU A 297 6.87 3.60 23.18
N VAL A 298 6.80 4.67 22.40
CA VAL A 298 6.21 5.95 22.83
C VAL A 298 4.79 6.11 22.24
N PRO A 299 3.71 5.99 23.02
CA PRO A 299 2.34 6.21 22.54
C PRO A 299 2.06 7.67 22.22
N HIS A 300 0.97 7.95 21.52
CA HIS A 300 0.58 9.32 21.16
C HIS A 300 0.22 10.16 22.37
N ASP A 301 -0.23 9.57 23.47
CA ASP A 301 -0.65 10.21 24.72
C ASP A 301 0.42 10.12 25.84
N VAL A 302 1.67 9.81 25.48
CA VAL A 302 2.79 9.79 26.44
C VAL A 302 2.91 11.12 27.18
N VAL A 303 3.38 11.11 28.43
CA VAL A 303 3.74 12.31 29.18
C VAL A 303 5.26 12.32 29.37
N ILE A 304 5.94 13.37 28.91
CA ILE A 304 7.42 13.45 28.93
C ILE A 304 7.96 14.57 29.82
N THR A 305 7.16 14.97 30.82
CA THR A 305 7.49 16.04 31.78
C THR A 305 8.72 15.70 32.61
N ASP A 306 8.90 14.42 32.91
CA ASP A 306 9.97 13.85 33.73
C ASP A 306 10.07 12.33 33.46
N PRO A 307 11.14 11.66 33.93
CA PRO A 307 11.33 10.23 33.68
C PRO A 307 10.27 9.30 34.30
N GLU A 308 9.66 9.68 35.43
CA GLU A 308 8.66 8.85 36.12
C GLU A 308 7.33 8.87 35.38
N ALA A 309 6.84 10.05 35.02
CA ALA A 309 5.64 10.22 34.19
C ALA A 309 5.78 9.51 32.84
N MET A 310 6.96 9.58 32.22
CA MET A 310 7.22 8.86 30.97
C MET A 310 7.22 7.34 31.16
N GLU A 311 7.79 6.83 32.25
CA GLU A 311 7.77 5.40 32.54
C GLU A 311 6.34 4.87 32.74
N GLU A 312 5.46 5.65 33.37
CA GLU A 312 4.06 5.27 33.59
C GLU A 312 3.23 5.27 32.31
N THR A 313 3.49 6.25 31.43
CA THR A 313 2.66 6.52 30.24
C THR A 313 3.23 5.96 28.93
N ALA A 314 4.49 5.50 28.91
CA ALA A 314 5.05 4.76 27.80
C ALA A 314 4.82 3.24 27.93
N ILE A 315 5.27 2.47 26.93
CA ILE A 315 5.16 1.00 26.92
C ILE A 315 6.56 0.40 26.90
N LYS A 316 6.90 -0.36 27.95
CA LYS A 316 8.19 -1.05 28.05
C LYS A 316 8.35 -2.10 26.95
N VAL A 317 9.53 -2.15 26.34
CA VAL A 317 9.90 -3.18 25.37
C VAL A 317 10.02 -4.53 26.07
N SER A 318 10.46 -4.58 27.33
CA SER A 318 10.41 -5.80 28.15
C SER A 318 9.00 -6.38 28.27
N TYR A 319 7.96 -5.55 28.40
CA TYR A 319 6.57 -6.02 28.42
C TYR A 319 6.14 -6.62 27.08
N LEU A 320 6.55 -6.03 25.94
CA LEU A 320 6.35 -6.63 24.63
C LEU A 320 7.07 -7.99 24.54
N GLN A 321 8.31 -8.06 25.03
CA GLN A 321 9.10 -9.30 25.06
C GLN A 321 8.39 -10.39 25.88
N GLU A 322 7.84 -10.05 27.06
CA GLU A 322 7.06 -10.97 27.89
C GLU A 322 5.82 -11.51 27.16
N LEU A 323 5.12 -10.66 26.38
CA LEU A 323 3.98 -11.09 25.58
C LEU A 323 4.38 -12.06 24.47
N VAL A 324 5.52 -11.80 23.81
CA VAL A 324 6.08 -12.65 22.75
C VAL A 324 6.54 -14.00 23.31
N ASP A 325 7.26 -13.99 24.43
CA ASP A 325 7.75 -15.20 25.12
C ASP A 325 6.60 -16.07 25.65
N ALA A 326 5.54 -15.44 26.15
CA ALA A 326 4.36 -16.13 26.66
C ALA A 326 3.32 -16.48 25.59
N SER A 327 3.57 -16.16 24.32
CA SER A 327 2.64 -16.39 23.22
C SER A 327 2.48 -17.87 22.90
N ILE A 328 1.22 -18.30 22.69
CA ILE A 328 0.89 -19.64 22.20
C ILE A 328 0.90 -19.74 20.66
N ALA A 329 1.15 -18.65 19.96
CA ALA A 329 1.13 -18.59 18.50
C ALA A 329 2.14 -19.57 17.87
N LYS A 330 1.79 -20.16 16.72
CA LYS A 330 2.72 -20.92 15.86
C LYS A 330 3.92 -20.08 15.44
N GLY A 331 3.73 -18.78 15.24
CA GLY A 331 4.81 -17.85 14.89
C GLY A 331 4.50 -16.40 15.28
N VAL A 332 5.50 -15.68 15.77
CA VAL A 332 5.40 -14.24 16.05
C VAL A 332 6.53 -13.51 15.37
N MET A 333 6.19 -12.50 14.57
CA MET A 333 7.15 -11.55 14.00
C MET A 333 6.87 -10.17 14.56
N VAL A 334 7.89 -9.51 15.11
CA VAL A 334 7.83 -8.14 15.59
C VAL A 334 8.83 -7.32 14.78
N ALA A 335 8.36 -6.24 14.15
CA ALA A 335 9.19 -5.28 13.42
C ALA A 335 9.05 -3.90 14.08
N LEU A 336 10.15 -3.37 14.63
CA LEU A 336 10.18 -2.10 15.35
C LEU A 336 10.99 -1.07 14.55
N ASP A 337 10.31 -0.11 13.93
CA ASP A 337 10.92 1.06 13.30
C ASP A 337 10.98 2.25 14.26
N ALA A 338 11.83 2.13 15.28
CA ALA A 338 12.03 3.13 16.32
C ALA A 338 13.49 3.15 16.80
N CYS A 339 13.98 4.32 17.22
CA CYS A 339 15.30 4.44 17.84
C CYS A 339 15.21 4.28 19.36
N PHE A 340 16.14 3.53 19.95
CA PHE A 340 16.26 3.38 21.41
C PHE A 340 17.56 3.95 21.97
N SER A 341 18.32 4.67 21.14
CA SER A 341 19.68 5.18 21.43
C SER A 341 19.70 6.53 22.15
N GLY A 342 18.58 7.24 22.23
CA GLY A 342 18.51 8.61 22.73
C GLY A 342 18.86 9.70 21.69
N GLY A 343 18.96 9.37 20.40
CA GLY A 343 18.99 10.35 19.29
C GLY A 343 18.14 9.95 18.07
N GLY A 344 17.86 10.89 17.16
CA GLY A 344 17.06 10.66 15.93
C GLY A 344 15.57 10.46 16.24
N LYS A 345 14.95 9.35 15.78
CA LYS A 345 13.62 8.93 16.26
C LYS A 345 13.59 8.51 17.75
N SER A 346 14.57 8.88 18.56
CA SER A 346 14.55 8.59 19.99
C SER A 346 14.31 9.86 20.78
N ILE A 347 13.47 9.80 21.79
CA ILE A 347 13.23 10.92 22.70
C ILE A 347 13.79 10.63 24.09
N VAL A 348 14.17 11.68 24.80
CA VAL A 348 14.63 11.64 26.18
C VAL A 348 13.75 12.62 26.97
N PRO A 349 13.14 12.22 28.10
CA PRO A 349 12.31 13.11 28.89
C PRO A 349 13.16 14.24 29.48
N LYS A 350 12.52 15.34 29.91
CA LYS A 350 13.25 16.44 30.58
C LYS A 350 13.97 15.91 31.82
N GLY A 351 15.25 16.21 31.95
CA GLY A 351 16.12 15.70 33.02
C GLY A 351 16.65 14.26 32.82
N GLY A 352 16.26 13.58 31.73
CA GLY A 352 16.81 12.29 31.34
C GLY A 352 18.18 12.40 30.65
N LYS A 353 18.92 11.30 30.62
CA LYS A 353 20.23 11.21 29.93
C LYS A 353 20.12 10.41 28.63
N PRO A 354 20.61 10.91 27.48
CA PRO A 354 20.74 10.12 26.25
C PRO A 354 21.79 9.02 26.43
N LEU A 355 21.68 7.96 25.63
CA LEU A 355 22.54 6.76 25.71
C LEU A 355 23.48 6.59 24.52
N VAL A 356 23.73 7.66 23.76
CA VAL A 356 24.60 7.62 22.58
C VAL A 356 25.95 7.01 22.96
N GLY A 357 26.23 5.80 22.47
CA GLY A 357 27.49 5.08 22.69
C GLY A 357 27.45 3.88 23.65
N MET A 358 26.31 3.50 24.24
CA MET A 358 26.25 2.39 25.20
C MET A 358 25.84 1.04 24.56
N MET A 359 26.74 0.05 24.59
CA MET A 359 26.59 -1.30 23.99
C MET A 359 25.81 -2.29 24.87
N VAL A 360 24.57 -2.00 25.28
CA VAL A 360 23.82 -2.98 26.11
C VAL A 360 22.32 -2.92 25.85
N ALA A 361 21.83 -3.39 24.70
CA ALA A 361 20.39 -3.69 24.55
C ALA A 361 20.07 -4.97 23.78
N SER A 362 21.07 -5.78 23.41
CA SER A 362 20.87 -6.99 22.60
C SER A 362 20.04 -8.05 23.32
N ASP A 363 20.09 -8.11 24.65
CA ASP A 363 19.37 -9.12 25.43
C ASP A 363 17.90 -8.77 25.69
N LEU A 364 17.55 -7.47 25.68
CA LEU A 364 16.20 -6.99 26.01
C LEU A 364 15.14 -7.42 24.98
N MET A 365 15.55 -7.78 23.77
CA MET A 365 14.67 -8.12 22.66
C MET A 365 14.96 -9.50 22.06
N LYS A 366 15.71 -10.35 22.76
CA LYS A 366 16.02 -11.70 22.29
C LYS A 366 14.91 -12.66 22.71
N PRO A 367 14.03 -13.09 21.79
CA PRO A 367 12.91 -13.92 22.16
C PRO A 367 13.32 -15.33 22.56
N LYS A 368 12.56 -15.88 23.51
CA LYS A 368 12.67 -17.29 23.91
C LYS A 368 11.75 -18.15 23.05
N GLY A 369 12.21 -19.36 22.77
CA GLY A 369 11.43 -20.34 22.00
C GLY A 369 11.61 -20.23 20.48
N LYS A 370 11.07 -21.22 19.76
CA LYS A 370 11.14 -21.32 18.30
C LYS A 370 10.01 -20.49 17.66
N GLY A 371 10.21 -20.01 16.44
CA GLY A 371 9.18 -19.28 15.70
C GLY A 371 8.88 -17.90 16.29
N ARG A 372 9.91 -17.24 16.83
CA ARG A 372 9.83 -15.88 17.36
C ARG A 372 10.95 -15.08 16.73
N LEU A 373 10.59 -14.02 16.03
CA LEU A 373 11.52 -13.15 15.31
C LEU A 373 11.23 -11.70 15.66
N VAL A 374 12.22 -11.00 16.18
CA VAL A 374 12.17 -9.56 16.41
C VAL A 374 13.19 -8.90 15.50
N ILE A 375 12.76 -7.87 14.77
CA ILE A 375 13.59 -7.08 13.87
C ILE A 375 13.50 -5.62 14.32
N THR A 376 14.63 -5.00 14.65
CA THR A 376 14.69 -3.55 14.91
C THR A 376 15.32 -2.84 13.73
N SER A 377 14.88 -1.61 13.47
CA SER A 377 15.32 -0.85 12.29
C SER A 377 16.77 -0.37 12.34
N SER A 378 17.38 -0.27 13.52
CA SER A 378 18.78 0.11 13.71
C SER A 378 19.39 -0.61 14.91
N ALA A 379 20.72 -0.57 14.99
CA ALA A 379 21.46 -0.96 16.18
C ALA A 379 21.22 0.04 17.33
N VAL A 380 21.54 -0.38 18.55
CA VAL A 380 21.34 0.37 19.80
C VAL A 380 22.08 1.70 19.83
N ASN A 381 23.20 1.80 19.11
CA ASN A 381 24.02 3.01 18.98
C ASN A 381 23.79 3.76 17.66
N GLN A 382 22.82 3.34 16.85
CA GLN A 382 22.50 3.93 15.57
C GLN A 382 21.10 4.55 15.60
N GLN A 383 20.80 5.36 14.59
CA GLN A 383 19.49 5.95 14.39
C GLN A 383 18.78 5.23 13.24
N SER A 384 17.44 5.17 13.31
CA SER A 384 16.56 4.85 12.21
C SER A 384 16.14 6.12 11.49
N TRP A 385 16.25 6.11 10.17
CA TRP A 385 16.07 7.30 9.34
C TRP A 385 14.88 7.22 8.41
N GLU A 386 14.28 8.38 8.19
CA GLU A 386 13.34 8.63 7.10
C GLU A 386 14.09 9.28 5.93
N ASP A 387 13.63 9.01 4.72
CA ASP A 387 14.09 9.67 3.51
C ASP A 387 12.95 10.46 2.87
N GLU A 388 13.16 11.77 2.72
CA GLU A 388 12.21 12.73 2.18
C GLU A 388 12.28 12.83 0.66
N SER A 389 13.33 12.27 0.06
CA SER A 389 13.65 12.43 -1.35
C SER A 389 13.06 11.32 -2.22
N GLU A 390 13.70 10.16 -2.23
CA GLU A 390 13.42 9.03 -3.11
C GLU A 390 12.34 8.12 -2.53
N LEU A 391 12.47 7.76 -1.24
CA LEU A 391 11.61 6.76 -0.62
C LEU A 391 10.32 7.37 -0.05
N LYS A 392 10.35 8.64 0.38
CA LYS A 392 9.23 9.33 1.06
C LYS A 392 8.64 8.46 2.17
N GLY A 393 9.50 8.01 3.06
CA GLY A 393 9.23 6.99 4.09
C GLY A 393 10.47 6.60 4.89
N GLY A 394 10.28 5.81 5.94
CA GLY A 394 11.34 5.15 6.70
C GLY A 394 12.12 4.16 5.84
N ILE A 395 13.46 4.20 5.89
CA ILE A 395 14.32 3.31 5.09
C ILE A 395 14.02 1.85 5.42
N PHE A 396 13.93 1.52 6.71
CA PHE A 396 13.55 0.18 7.16
C PHE A 396 12.18 -0.25 6.65
N SER A 397 11.20 0.63 6.81
CA SER A 397 9.81 0.39 6.44
C SER A 397 9.65 0.14 4.94
N HIS A 398 10.38 0.89 4.10
CA HIS A 398 10.44 0.66 2.67
C HIS A 398 10.87 -0.77 2.33
N TYR A 399 12.02 -1.23 2.84
CA TYR A 399 12.53 -2.58 2.54
C TYR A 399 11.71 -3.70 3.17
N LEU A 400 11.07 -3.46 4.31
CA LEU A 400 10.07 -4.38 4.87
C LEU A 400 8.89 -4.57 3.91
N ILE A 401 8.34 -3.47 3.39
CA ILE A 401 7.22 -3.48 2.42
C ILE A 401 7.63 -4.17 1.11
N GLU A 402 8.79 -3.82 0.55
CA GLU A 402 9.30 -4.43 -0.69
C GLU A 402 9.53 -5.94 -0.53
N GLY A 403 10.12 -6.34 0.61
CA GLY A 403 10.34 -7.73 0.95
C GLY A 403 9.03 -8.52 1.03
N MET A 404 8.03 -7.99 1.75
CA MET A 404 6.70 -8.60 1.87
C MET A 404 5.96 -8.66 0.53
N ARG A 405 6.21 -7.74 -0.41
CA ARG A 405 5.66 -7.78 -1.77
C ARG A 405 6.33 -8.82 -2.67
N GLY A 406 7.33 -9.53 -2.16
CA GLY A 406 7.92 -10.71 -2.80
C GLY A 406 9.40 -10.59 -3.11
N LYS A 407 10.03 -9.41 -2.94
CA LYS A 407 11.48 -9.26 -3.23
C LYS A 407 12.38 -10.08 -2.30
N ALA A 408 11.91 -10.39 -1.09
CA ALA A 408 12.62 -11.22 -0.14
C ALA A 408 12.42 -12.73 -0.40
N GLY A 409 11.32 -13.12 -1.05
CA GLY A 409 10.92 -14.51 -1.18
C GLY A 409 11.76 -15.28 -2.18
N LYS A 410 12.34 -16.41 -1.75
CA LYS A 410 13.01 -17.37 -2.63
C LYS A 410 11.99 -18.28 -3.34
N ASN A 411 10.78 -18.40 -2.79
CA ASN A 411 9.67 -19.19 -3.31
C ASN A 411 8.38 -18.35 -3.39
N VAL A 412 7.24 -19.01 -3.58
CA VAL A 412 5.90 -18.39 -3.56
C VAL A 412 5.56 -17.77 -2.21
N TRP A 413 6.08 -18.32 -1.12
CA TRP A 413 5.93 -17.74 0.21
C TRP A 413 7.21 -17.00 0.60
N VAL A 414 7.06 -15.80 1.14
CA VAL A 414 8.12 -15.04 1.80
C VAL A 414 8.12 -15.46 3.26
N LYS A 415 9.20 -16.10 3.71
CA LYS A 415 9.38 -16.48 5.12
C LYS A 415 9.90 -15.31 5.94
N ALA A 416 9.67 -15.34 7.26
CA ALA A 416 10.12 -14.27 8.15
C ALA A 416 11.66 -14.15 8.17
N ASP A 417 12.40 -15.27 8.15
CA ASP A 417 13.86 -15.25 8.07
C ASP A 417 14.38 -14.71 6.72
N GLU A 418 13.70 -15.02 5.61
CA GLU A 418 14.03 -14.46 4.28
C GLU A 418 13.79 -12.94 4.25
N LEU A 419 12.70 -12.49 4.86
CA LEU A 419 12.39 -11.08 5.02
C LEU A 419 13.45 -10.36 5.87
N ALA A 420 13.90 -10.98 6.97
CA ALA A 420 14.96 -10.45 7.81
C ALA A 420 16.31 -10.36 7.07
N GLU A 421 16.69 -11.41 6.34
CA GLU A 421 17.89 -11.43 5.48
C GLU A 421 17.84 -10.28 4.47
N TYR A 422 16.72 -10.14 3.75
CA TYR A 422 16.53 -9.06 2.78
C TYR A 422 16.64 -7.66 3.40
N ILE A 423 16.07 -7.45 4.59
CA ILE A 423 16.16 -6.18 5.31
C ILE A 423 17.61 -5.89 5.73
N SER A 424 18.31 -6.89 6.30
CA SER A 424 19.70 -6.77 6.72
C SER A 424 20.64 -6.42 5.56
N ASP A 425 20.34 -6.91 4.36
CA ASP A 425 21.17 -6.68 3.18
C ASP A 425 20.96 -5.30 2.54
N ASN A 426 19.74 -4.76 2.61
CA ASN A 426 19.36 -3.58 1.82
C ASN A 426 19.32 -2.29 2.63
N VAL A 427 18.88 -2.34 3.90
CA VAL A 427 18.79 -1.14 4.74
C VAL A 427 20.15 -0.44 4.91
N PRO A 428 21.26 -1.13 5.25
CA PRO A 428 22.56 -0.47 5.38
C PRO A 428 23.05 0.18 4.08
N LYS A 429 22.82 -0.49 2.94
CA LYS A 429 23.21 0.03 1.62
C LYS A 429 22.44 1.30 1.28
N ALA A 430 21.13 1.30 1.52
CA ALA A 430 20.27 2.44 1.28
C ALA A 430 20.58 3.62 2.22
N ALA A 431 20.79 3.33 3.51
CA ALA A 431 21.13 4.34 4.50
C ALA A 431 22.44 5.07 4.15
N ARG A 432 23.47 4.33 3.72
CA ARG A 432 24.73 4.92 3.22
C ARG A 432 24.52 5.73 1.96
N ARG A 433 23.75 5.22 1.00
CA ARG A 433 23.50 5.87 -0.29
C ARG A 433 22.68 7.17 -0.16
N LEU A 434 21.61 7.12 0.61
CA LEU A 434 20.63 8.21 0.71
C LEU A 434 21.03 9.27 1.73
N LYS A 435 21.70 8.85 2.80
CA LYS A 435 21.95 9.70 3.97
C LYS A 435 23.42 9.77 4.40
N GLY A 436 24.30 8.95 3.83
CA GLY A 436 25.72 8.91 4.20
C GLY A 436 25.99 8.41 5.62
N ILE A 437 25.03 7.70 6.22
CA ILE A 437 25.08 7.22 7.61
C ILE A 437 25.00 5.69 7.67
N ASP A 438 25.31 5.13 8.83
CA ASP A 438 25.07 3.72 9.12
C ASP A 438 23.71 3.51 9.81
N GLN A 439 22.94 2.59 9.26
CA GLN A 439 21.73 2.03 9.88
C GLN A 439 21.74 0.52 9.65
N THR A 440 21.93 -0.24 10.73
CA THR A 440 22.09 -1.69 10.71
C THR A 440 20.95 -2.33 11.50
N PRO A 441 19.94 -2.92 10.82
CA PRO A 441 18.88 -3.63 11.50
C PRO A 441 19.42 -4.73 12.41
N GLN A 442 18.77 -4.98 13.55
CA GLN A 442 19.09 -6.12 14.42
C GLN A 442 18.05 -7.21 14.24
N ILE A 443 18.50 -8.44 14.10
CA ILE A 443 17.66 -9.62 13.94
C ILE A 443 17.85 -10.51 15.17
N LEU A 444 16.77 -10.73 15.90
CA LEU A 444 16.78 -11.44 17.17
C LEU A 444 15.78 -12.60 17.11
N GLY A 445 16.27 -13.82 17.30
CA GLY A 445 15.46 -15.04 17.16
C GLY A 445 15.47 -15.61 15.74
N LYS A 446 14.48 -16.45 15.43
CA LYS A 446 14.30 -17.13 14.13
C LYS A 446 12.82 -17.34 13.84
N GLY A 447 12.43 -17.15 12.58
CA GLY A 447 11.07 -17.29 12.09
C GLY A 447 11.00 -18.05 10.77
N ASP A 448 11.07 -19.39 10.84
CA ASP A 448 10.80 -20.27 9.70
C ASP A 448 9.29 -20.47 9.49
N PHE A 449 8.58 -19.36 9.24
CA PHE A 449 7.16 -19.37 8.89
C PHE A 449 6.85 -18.30 7.85
N ALA A 450 5.80 -18.52 7.06
CA ALA A 450 5.38 -17.59 6.01
C ALA A 450 4.81 -16.30 6.61
N VAL A 451 5.22 -15.15 6.06
CA VAL A 451 4.72 -13.81 6.39
C VAL A 451 3.80 -13.28 5.29
N SER A 452 4.19 -13.47 4.02
CA SER A 452 3.41 -13.04 2.87
C SER A 452 3.63 -13.94 1.66
N ARG A 453 2.87 -13.73 0.59
CA ARG A 453 3.02 -14.40 -0.71
C ARG A 453 3.75 -13.51 -1.71
N ASN A 454 4.66 -14.08 -2.47
CA ASN A 454 5.11 -13.54 -3.73
C ASN A 454 4.08 -13.89 -4.82
N TRP A 455 3.07 -13.03 -4.98
CA TRP A 455 1.98 -13.23 -5.94
C TRP A 455 2.44 -13.41 -7.38
N ALA A 456 3.51 -12.70 -7.77
CA ALA A 456 4.07 -12.82 -9.10
C ALA A 456 4.64 -14.22 -9.35
N ARG A 457 5.37 -14.79 -8.37
CA ARG A 457 5.88 -16.17 -8.46
C ARG A 457 4.80 -17.23 -8.30
N ALA A 458 3.74 -16.98 -7.52
CA ALA A 458 2.60 -17.90 -7.36
C ALA A 458 2.00 -18.25 -8.73
N LYS A 459 1.72 -17.23 -9.54
CA LYS A 459 1.17 -17.41 -10.89
C LYS A 459 2.08 -18.19 -11.83
N VAL A 460 3.40 -18.02 -11.70
CA VAL A 460 4.39 -18.71 -12.55
C VAL A 460 4.53 -20.18 -12.14
N MET A 461 4.53 -20.47 -10.85
CA MET A 461 4.64 -21.85 -10.34
C MET A 461 3.40 -22.70 -10.64
N ASP A 462 2.19 -22.12 -10.58
CA ASP A 462 0.96 -22.81 -10.98
C ASP A 462 1.00 -23.23 -12.46
N ILE A 463 1.59 -22.40 -13.31
CA ILE A 463 1.81 -22.71 -14.72
C ILE A 463 2.86 -23.83 -14.86
N GLU A 464 3.99 -23.79 -14.15
CA GLU A 464 5.01 -24.84 -14.25
C GLU A 464 4.52 -26.21 -13.76
N ILE A 465 3.78 -26.25 -12.65
CA ILE A 465 3.17 -27.48 -12.12
C ILE A 465 2.16 -28.04 -13.13
N ALA A 466 1.33 -27.17 -13.72
CA ALA A 466 0.38 -27.55 -14.75
C ALA A 466 1.09 -28.13 -16.00
N ARG A 467 2.19 -27.52 -16.46
CA ARG A 467 2.98 -28.04 -17.59
C ARG A 467 3.55 -29.42 -17.28
N ASN A 468 4.07 -29.62 -16.06
CA ASN A 468 4.63 -30.91 -15.64
C ASN A 468 3.56 -32.01 -15.55
N LYS A 469 2.37 -31.71 -15.01
CA LYS A 469 1.25 -32.68 -15.00
C LYS A 469 0.84 -33.13 -16.40
N LEU A 470 0.74 -32.19 -17.34
CA LEU A 470 0.42 -32.50 -18.74
C LEU A 470 1.54 -33.30 -19.44
N LYS A 471 2.80 -32.95 -19.18
CA LYS A 471 3.96 -33.68 -19.69
C LYS A 471 3.98 -35.13 -19.22
N VAL A 472 3.70 -35.38 -17.94
CA VAL A 472 3.61 -36.73 -17.38
C VAL A 472 2.44 -37.52 -17.99
N ALA A 473 1.27 -36.89 -18.17
CA ALA A 473 0.14 -37.55 -18.85
C ALA A 473 0.46 -37.93 -20.30
N PHE A 474 1.21 -37.08 -21.03
CA PHE A 474 1.67 -37.36 -22.39
C PHE A 474 2.72 -38.49 -22.43
N GLU A 475 3.72 -38.45 -21.55
CA GLU A 475 4.77 -39.48 -21.46
C GLU A 475 4.19 -40.87 -21.12
N LYS A 476 3.08 -40.93 -20.39
CA LYS A 476 2.32 -42.16 -20.09
C LYS A 476 1.38 -42.61 -21.22
N GLY A 477 1.31 -41.86 -22.33
CA GLY A 477 0.42 -42.14 -23.46
C GLY A 477 -1.06 -41.92 -23.16
N ILE A 478 -1.39 -41.18 -22.10
CA ILE A 478 -2.77 -40.93 -21.66
C ILE A 478 -3.41 -39.81 -22.50
N ILE A 479 -2.62 -38.83 -22.92
CA ILE A 479 -3.02 -37.79 -23.85
C ILE A 479 -2.13 -37.82 -25.09
N THR A 480 -2.69 -37.44 -26.23
CA THR A 480 -1.98 -37.29 -27.52
C THR A 480 -1.16 -36.00 -27.57
N ALA A 481 -0.28 -35.88 -28.57
CA ALA A 481 0.50 -34.66 -28.79
C ALA A 481 -0.41 -33.44 -29.09
N ASP A 482 -1.52 -33.65 -29.80
CA ASP A 482 -2.50 -32.60 -30.08
C ASP A 482 -3.24 -32.15 -28.82
N GLN A 483 -3.65 -33.10 -27.96
CA GLN A 483 -4.22 -32.77 -26.65
C GLN A 483 -3.20 -32.05 -25.76
N LEU A 484 -1.94 -32.45 -25.75
CA LEU A 484 -0.89 -31.74 -25.01
C LEU A 484 -0.72 -30.30 -25.51
N ASN A 485 -0.58 -30.09 -26.82
CA ASN A 485 -0.44 -28.75 -27.40
C ASN A 485 -1.67 -27.87 -27.09
N LYS A 486 -2.87 -28.42 -27.29
CA LYS A 486 -4.13 -27.75 -26.94
C LYS A 486 -4.18 -27.37 -25.45
N ALA A 487 -3.74 -28.26 -24.55
CA ALA A 487 -3.69 -27.97 -23.12
C ALA A 487 -2.66 -26.90 -22.74
N LEU A 488 -1.49 -26.91 -23.38
CA LEU A 488 -0.47 -25.88 -23.19
C LEU A 488 -0.91 -24.52 -23.73
N ASP A 489 -1.67 -24.50 -24.82
CA ASP A 489 -2.30 -23.30 -25.39
C ASP A 489 -3.42 -22.79 -24.47
N GLU A 490 -4.27 -23.68 -23.95
CA GLU A 490 -5.29 -23.34 -22.95
C GLU A 490 -4.67 -22.80 -21.64
N MET A 491 -3.45 -23.24 -21.29
CA MET A 491 -2.75 -22.74 -20.09
C MET A 491 -2.31 -21.29 -20.18
N VAL A 492 -1.95 -20.82 -21.38
CA VAL A 492 -1.60 -19.41 -21.65
C VAL A 492 -2.83 -18.58 -22.06
N SER A 493 -3.95 -19.23 -22.35
CA SER A 493 -5.25 -18.61 -22.58
C SER A 493 -5.92 -18.14 -21.28
N PRO A 494 -6.65 -17.01 -21.31
CA PRO A 494 -7.46 -16.53 -20.18
C PRO A 494 -8.65 -17.43 -19.84
N LYS A 495 -9.01 -18.38 -20.71
CA LYS A 495 -10.01 -19.42 -20.45
C LYS A 495 -9.42 -20.79 -20.64
N LYS A 496 -9.53 -21.61 -19.60
CA LYS A 496 -9.26 -23.05 -19.64
C LYS A 496 -10.59 -23.79 -19.77
N SER A 497 -10.59 -24.94 -20.42
CA SER A 497 -11.74 -25.84 -20.37
C SER A 497 -11.96 -26.33 -18.93
N LYS A 498 -13.22 -26.58 -18.57
CA LYS A 498 -13.57 -27.13 -17.26
C LYS A 498 -12.87 -28.46 -16.98
N THR A 499 -12.60 -29.23 -18.03
CA THR A 499 -11.87 -30.50 -17.97
C THR A 499 -10.40 -30.29 -17.62
N LEU A 500 -9.73 -29.31 -18.26
CA LEU A 500 -8.36 -28.94 -17.91
C LEU A 500 -8.27 -28.36 -16.50
N GLU A 501 -9.18 -27.48 -16.10
CA GLU A 501 -9.22 -26.94 -14.73
C GLU A 501 -9.40 -28.05 -13.69
N ALA A 502 -10.37 -28.94 -13.90
CA ALA A 502 -10.59 -30.08 -13.00
C ALA A 502 -9.36 -30.98 -12.87
N PHE A 503 -8.60 -31.19 -13.96
CA PHE A 503 -7.37 -31.99 -13.93
C PHE A 503 -6.23 -31.26 -13.20
N LEU A 504 -6.03 -29.97 -13.48
CA LEU A 504 -4.98 -29.16 -12.84
C LEU A 504 -5.22 -29.03 -11.33
N GLU A 505 -6.48 -28.91 -10.91
CA GLU A 505 -6.93 -28.89 -9.52
C GLU A 505 -6.93 -30.27 -8.84
N GLY A 506 -6.72 -31.35 -9.60
CA GLY A 506 -6.70 -32.73 -9.09
C GLY A 506 -8.09 -33.30 -8.77
N LYS A 507 -9.16 -32.71 -9.29
CA LYS A 507 -10.55 -33.20 -9.18
C LYS A 507 -10.81 -34.41 -10.08
N ILE A 508 -10.05 -34.55 -11.17
CA ILE A 508 -10.04 -35.74 -12.03
C ILE A 508 -8.61 -36.24 -12.22
N ASP A 509 -8.43 -37.55 -12.33
CA ASP A 509 -7.12 -38.17 -12.55
C ASP A 509 -6.67 -38.08 -14.01
N GLU A 510 -5.42 -38.47 -14.28
CA GLU A 510 -4.81 -38.40 -15.61
C GLU A 510 -5.61 -39.19 -16.64
N LYS A 511 -6.06 -40.41 -16.29
CA LYS A 511 -6.81 -41.29 -17.19
C LYS A 511 -8.15 -40.67 -17.58
N ARG A 512 -8.88 -40.16 -16.59
CA ARG A 512 -10.16 -39.50 -16.79
C ARG A 512 -10.02 -38.18 -17.54
N PHE A 513 -8.91 -37.48 -17.34
CA PHE A 513 -8.57 -36.29 -18.13
C PHE A 513 -8.38 -36.66 -19.61
N GLY A 514 -7.58 -37.67 -19.95
CA GLY A 514 -7.35 -38.07 -21.34
C GLY A 514 -8.61 -38.57 -22.08
N GLU A 515 -9.57 -39.15 -21.36
CA GLU A 515 -10.87 -39.56 -21.92
C GLU A 515 -11.81 -38.38 -22.22
N LEU A 516 -11.73 -37.30 -21.44
CA LEU A 516 -12.69 -36.19 -21.45
C LEU A 516 -12.19 -34.95 -22.21
N TYR A 517 -10.89 -34.85 -22.48
CA TYR A 517 -10.21 -33.65 -22.96
C TYR A 517 -9.87 -33.70 -24.45
#